data_AF-A0AA48GWT5-F1
#
_entry.id   AF-A0AA48GWT5-F1
#
_cell.length_a   1.000
_cell.length_b   1.000
_cell.length_c   1.000
_cell.angle_alpha   90.00
_cell.angle_beta   90.00
_cell.angle_gamma   90.00
#
_symmetry.space_group_name_H-M   'P 1'
#
loop_
_entity.id
_entity.type
_entity.pdbx_description
1 polymer ?
#
loop_
_entity_poly.entity_id
_entity_poly.type
_entity_poly.pdbx_seq_one_letter_code
_entity_poly.pdbx_strand_id
1 'polypeptide(L)'
;MKAFASLLNTLVYTTSRNRKLGLIAEYLRETPDPDRGWALAALTGELDFPAVKSSTIRNLMKDRVDPVLWTLSRDFVGDTAETASLLWPESEVNEDPPSVAQVVEMLSALNRATAPKELPKLLDRLDTNGRFALIKLATGGMRVGVSARLAKTAFAQSFDVSVDAVEEYWHALAPPYSELFAWAANGDAPPDVSNTPRFRPFMLAHPLEETVVDLADYAAEWKWDGIRVQLVRVAGETRLYSRSGDDISSTFPELLQVLPLDAVLDGELLVRGNAQGGEEGGAASFNALQQRLGRKTVSKKMLAEYPAFVRLYDALVIDGEDLRERPWSDRRAALESLMDRLPRSHFDISAIVEARDFDHLAQIRETARDEAIEGLMLKRRDSPYVPGRKVGLWYKWKRDPLLIDCVLMYAQRGSGKRSSFYSDYTFGCWDGDPDAGAELLPVGKAYSGFTDAELKKLDKLVRQTTVNRFGPVREVERTLVFEVAFDSVHASKRHKSGLAMRFPRIHRIRWDKPVHEADRIESLRGLIKD
;
A
#
# COMPACT_ATOMS: atom_id res chain seq x y z
N MET A 1 -24.01 -16.25 -2.08
CA MET A 1 -22.81 -16.69 -1.34
C MET A 1 -22.17 -17.98 -1.83
N LYS A 2 -22.92 -19.05 -2.12
CA LYS A 2 -22.34 -20.36 -2.49
C LYS A 2 -21.31 -20.30 -3.64
N ALA A 3 -21.67 -19.67 -4.77
CA ALA A 3 -20.76 -19.51 -5.91
C ALA A 3 -19.54 -18.64 -5.57
N PHE A 4 -19.74 -17.54 -4.83
CA PHE A 4 -18.65 -16.67 -4.39
C PHE A 4 -17.67 -17.39 -3.44
N ALA A 5 -18.19 -18.20 -2.52
CA ALA A 5 -17.38 -19.01 -1.62
C ALA A 5 -16.55 -20.06 -2.39
N SER A 6 -17.14 -20.69 -3.41
CA SER A 6 -16.42 -21.60 -4.31
C SER A 6 -15.28 -20.87 -5.04
N LEU A 7 -15.57 -19.70 -5.62
CA LEU A 7 -14.56 -18.86 -6.27
C LEU A 7 -13.39 -18.53 -5.32
N LEU A 8 -13.68 -18.01 -4.12
CA LEU A 8 -12.62 -17.66 -3.16
C LEU A 8 -11.80 -18.88 -2.76
N ASN A 9 -12.44 -20.01 -2.48
CA ASN A 9 -11.77 -21.24 -2.12
C ASN A 9 -10.79 -21.68 -3.23
N THR A 10 -11.22 -21.67 -4.50
CA THR A 10 -10.35 -22.02 -5.63
C THR A 10 -9.22 -21.00 -5.85
N LEU A 11 -9.50 -19.70 -5.68
CA LEU A 11 -8.49 -18.64 -5.83
C LEU A 11 -7.37 -18.73 -4.80
N VAL A 12 -7.68 -19.14 -3.57
CA VAL A 12 -6.68 -19.32 -2.48
C VAL A 12 -5.60 -20.33 -2.87
N TYR A 13 -6.00 -21.46 -3.45
CA TYR A 13 -5.07 -22.54 -3.85
C TYR A 13 -4.46 -22.35 -5.24
N THR A 14 -4.93 -21.37 -6.01
CA THR A 14 -4.39 -21.11 -7.35
C THR A 14 -3.16 -20.20 -7.26
N THR A 15 -2.03 -20.65 -7.78
CA THR A 15 -0.80 -19.83 -7.89
C THR A 15 -0.67 -19.15 -9.26
N SER A 16 -1.16 -19.79 -10.33
CA SER A 16 -1.09 -19.28 -11.69
C SER A 16 -1.96 -18.03 -11.89
N ARG A 17 -1.32 -16.93 -12.29
CA ARG A 17 -1.99 -15.67 -12.63
C ARG A 17 -3.08 -15.87 -13.69
N ASN A 18 -2.78 -16.60 -14.77
CA ASN A 18 -3.71 -16.80 -15.87
C ASN A 18 -4.90 -17.67 -15.46
N ARG A 19 -4.68 -18.66 -14.59
CA ARG A 19 -5.79 -19.45 -14.04
C ARG A 19 -6.72 -18.59 -13.17
N LYS A 20 -6.18 -17.66 -12.38
CA LYS A 20 -7.01 -16.72 -11.61
C LYS A 20 -7.86 -15.82 -12.49
N LEU A 21 -7.28 -15.30 -13.57
CA LEU A 21 -8.02 -14.51 -14.56
C LEU A 21 -9.20 -15.32 -15.11
N GLY A 22 -8.95 -16.57 -15.53
CA GLY A 22 -10.00 -17.46 -16.01
C GLY A 22 -11.12 -17.71 -14.99
N LEU A 23 -10.77 -18.00 -13.73
CA LEU A 23 -11.75 -18.24 -12.66
C LEU A 23 -12.63 -17.02 -12.37
N ILE A 24 -12.03 -15.82 -12.33
CA ILE A 24 -12.81 -14.59 -12.14
C ILE A 24 -13.68 -14.34 -13.37
N ALA A 25 -13.16 -14.57 -14.58
CA ALA A 25 -13.91 -14.34 -15.80
C ALA A 25 -15.12 -15.26 -15.97
N GLU A 26 -14.95 -16.54 -15.65
CA GLU A 26 -16.03 -17.53 -15.58
C GLU A 26 -17.11 -17.07 -14.59
N TYR A 27 -16.72 -16.72 -13.37
CA TYR A 27 -17.65 -16.24 -12.35
C TYR A 27 -18.45 -15.00 -12.79
N LEU A 28 -17.80 -14.02 -13.43
CA LEU A 28 -18.42 -12.78 -13.90
C LEU A 28 -19.43 -13.00 -15.06
N ARG A 29 -19.23 -14.04 -15.87
CA ARG A 29 -20.15 -14.40 -16.95
C ARG A 29 -21.35 -15.21 -16.45
N GLU A 30 -21.13 -16.10 -15.49
CA GLU A 30 -22.15 -17.05 -15.02
C GLU A 30 -23.03 -16.50 -13.89
N THR A 31 -22.51 -15.58 -13.08
CA THR A 31 -23.25 -15.02 -11.95
C THR A 31 -24.10 -13.83 -12.42
N PRO A 32 -25.41 -13.78 -12.12
CA PRO A 32 -26.26 -12.65 -12.52
C PRO A 32 -25.98 -11.38 -11.71
N ASP A 33 -26.46 -10.25 -12.24
CA ASP A 33 -26.51 -8.99 -11.49
C ASP A 33 -27.55 -9.05 -10.36
N PRO A 34 -27.32 -8.34 -9.24
CA PRO A 34 -26.15 -7.52 -8.92
C PRO A 34 -25.01 -8.30 -8.21
N ASP A 35 -25.14 -9.63 -8.05
CA ASP A 35 -24.20 -10.45 -7.29
C ASP A 35 -22.77 -10.43 -7.87
N ARG A 36 -22.62 -10.51 -9.20
CA ARG A 36 -21.30 -10.44 -9.85
C ARG A 36 -20.58 -9.12 -9.59
N GLY A 37 -21.33 -8.03 -9.52
CA GLY A 37 -20.82 -6.69 -9.23
C GLY A 37 -20.37 -6.52 -7.79
N TRP A 38 -21.17 -7.02 -6.84
CA TRP A 38 -20.78 -7.02 -5.43
C TRP A 38 -19.56 -7.91 -5.16
N ALA A 39 -19.48 -9.08 -5.78
CA ALA A 39 -18.31 -9.94 -5.69
C ALA A 39 -17.05 -9.27 -6.25
N LEU A 40 -17.18 -8.56 -7.37
CA LEU A 40 -16.09 -7.81 -7.98
C LEU A 40 -15.61 -6.66 -7.08
N ALA A 41 -16.53 -5.92 -6.45
CA ALA A 41 -16.22 -4.92 -5.43
C ALA A 41 -15.50 -5.53 -4.20
N ALA A 42 -15.95 -6.71 -3.76
CA ALA A 42 -15.32 -7.43 -2.66
C ALA A 42 -13.89 -7.87 -2.99
N LEU A 43 -13.63 -8.36 -4.21
CA LEU A 43 -12.30 -8.78 -4.69
C LEU A 43 -11.33 -7.60 -4.83
N THR A 44 -11.85 -6.41 -5.07
CA THR A 44 -11.06 -5.17 -5.26
C THR A 44 -10.87 -4.38 -3.97
N GLY A 45 -11.61 -4.72 -2.90
CA GLY A 45 -11.49 -4.10 -1.59
C GLY A 45 -12.37 -2.87 -1.38
N GLU A 46 -13.39 -2.69 -2.22
CA GLU A 46 -14.25 -1.48 -2.30
C GLU A 46 -15.42 -1.52 -1.31
N LEU A 47 -15.58 -2.61 -0.56
CA LEU A 47 -16.64 -2.75 0.45
C LEU A 47 -16.11 -2.40 1.86
N ASP A 48 -16.76 -1.48 2.55
CA ASP A 48 -16.52 -1.17 3.97
C ASP A 48 -17.81 -1.36 4.78
N PHE A 49 -17.80 -2.30 5.73
CA PHE A 49 -18.86 -2.48 6.71
C PHE A 49 -18.35 -2.07 8.10
N PRO A 50 -18.67 -0.86 8.58
CA PRO A 50 -18.10 -0.31 9.83
C PRO A 50 -18.44 -1.12 11.09
N ALA A 51 -19.58 -1.83 11.09
CA ALA A 51 -20.05 -2.62 12.21
C ALA A 51 -19.35 -3.98 12.36
N VAL A 52 -18.77 -4.51 11.28
CA VAL A 52 -18.16 -5.85 11.25
C VAL A 52 -16.66 -5.72 11.01
N LYS A 53 -15.89 -5.70 12.10
CA LYS A 53 -14.43 -5.66 12.08
C LYS A 53 -13.84 -6.94 12.65
N SER A 54 -12.54 -7.17 12.46
CA SER A 54 -11.86 -8.36 13.01
C SER A 54 -11.99 -8.47 14.54
N SER A 55 -12.18 -7.35 15.25
CA SER A 55 -12.49 -7.35 16.68
C SER A 55 -13.88 -7.92 16.98
N THR A 56 -14.89 -7.62 16.16
CA THR A 56 -16.24 -8.18 16.29
C THR A 56 -16.19 -9.70 16.16
N ILE A 57 -15.51 -10.22 15.13
CA ILE A 57 -15.33 -11.67 14.92
C ILE A 57 -14.59 -12.30 16.10
N ARG A 58 -13.49 -11.68 16.56
CA ARG A 58 -12.72 -12.15 17.70
C ARG A 58 -13.56 -12.28 18.97
N ASN A 59 -14.41 -11.29 19.26
CA ASN A 59 -15.26 -11.31 20.44
C ASN A 59 -16.32 -12.42 20.33
N LEU A 60 -16.99 -12.52 19.16
CA LEU A 60 -17.95 -13.59 18.91
C LEU A 60 -17.36 -15.00 19.08
N MET A 61 -16.10 -15.18 18.67
CA MET A 61 -15.40 -16.46 18.81
C MET A 61 -14.99 -16.74 20.25
N LYS A 62 -14.58 -15.72 21.03
CA LYS A 62 -14.26 -15.88 22.46
C LYS A 62 -15.49 -16.21 23.31
N ASP A 63 -16.68 -15.80 22.87
CA ASP A 63 -17.94 -16.15 23.55
C ASP A 63 -18.39 -17.59 23.23
N ARG A 64 -17.90 -18.18 22.13
CA ARG A 64 -18.32 -19.51 21.63
C ARG A 64 -17.29 -20.60 21.86
N VAL A 65 -16.01 -20.22 21.90
CA VAL A 65 -14.86 -21.11 21.99
C VAL A 65 -13.96 -20.59 23.11
N ASP A 66 -13.29 -21.50 23.82
CA ASP A 66 -12.32 -21.14 24.84
C ASP A 66 -11.35 -20.04 24.33
N PRO A 67 -11.19 -18.91 25.06
CA PRO A 67 -10.37 -17.79 24.59
C PRO A 67 -8.90 -18.11 24.38
N VAL A 68 -8.35 -19.10 25.11
CA VAL A 68 -6.96 -19.54 24.95
C VAL A 68 -6.82 -20.37 23.68
N LEU A 69 -7.72 -21.34 23.47
CA LEU A 69 -7.78 -22.15 22.26
C LEU A 69 -7.95 -21.28 21.00
N TRP A 70 -8.87 -20.31 21.03
CA TRP A 70 -9.03 -19.34 19.94
C TRP A 70 -7.72 -18.60 19.63
N THR A 71 -7.02 -18.13 20.67
CA THR A 71 -5.79 -17.35 20.50
C THR A 71 -4.69 -18.21 19.88
N LEU A 72 -4.49 -19.43 20.39
CA LEU A 72 -3.50 -20.37 19.86
C LEU A 72 -3.80 -20.75 18.41
N SER A 73 -5.07 -21.07 18.10
CA SER A 73 -5.49 -21.42 16.75
C SER A 73 -5.32 -20.26 15.78
N ARG A 74 -5.69 -19.03 16.16
CA ARG A 74 -5.51 -17.84 15.32
C ARG A 74 -4.04 -17.54 15.06
N ASP A 75 -3.19 -17.66 16.09
CA ASP A 75 -1.75 -17.52 15.94
C ASP A 75 -1.16 -18.61 15.04
N PHE A 76 -1.75 -19.82 15.05
CA PHE A 76 -1.31 -20.92 14.21
C PHE A 76 -1.70 -20.77 12.74
N VAL A 77 -2.97 -20.49 12.47
CA VAL A 77 -3.53 -20.32 11.13
C VAL A 77 -3.03 -19.02 10.49
N GLY A 78 -2.93 -17.94 11.27
CA GLY A 78 -2.45 -16.63 10.80
C GLY A 78 -3.49 -15.81 10.04
N ASP A 79 -4.76 -16.22 10.07
CA ASP A 79 -5.89 -15.50 9.48
C ASP A 79 -7.17 -15.64 10.33
N THR A 80 -7.80 -14.52 10.68
CA THR A 80 -8.99 -14.51 11.54
C THR A 80 -10.22 -15.11 10.86
N ALA A 81 -10.41 -14.89 9.56
CA ALA A 81 -11.58 -15.39 8.85
C ALA A 81 -11.54 -16.91 8.75
N GLU A 82 -10.39 -17.45 8.35
CA GLU A 82 -10.16 -18.89 8.26
C GLU A 82 -10.26 -19.58 9.62
N THR A 83 -9.64 -19.01 10.66
CA THR A 83 -9.73 -19.56 12.02
C THR A 83 -11.18 -19.58 12.52
N ALA A 84 -11.92 -18.48 12.31
CA ALA A 84 -13.30 -18.38 12.73
C ALA A 84 -14.19 -19.35 11.96
N SER A 85 -14.03 -19.48 10.64
CA SER A 85 -14.83 -20.41 9.85
C SER A 85 -14.63 -21.86 10.24
N LEU A 86 -13.39 -22.25 10.59
CA LEU A 86 -13.05 -23.62 10.99
C LEU A 86 -13.50 -23.96 12.41
N LEU A 87 -13.45 -23.01 13.33
CA LEU A 87 -13.83 -23.21 14.73
C LEU A 87 -15.29 -22.86 15.02
N TRP A 88 -16.02 -22.31 14.05
CA TRP A 88 -17.43 -21.96 14.24
C TRP A 88 -18.22 -23.24 14.53
N PRO A 89 -18.96 -23.31 15.65
CA PRO A 89 -19.73 -24.50 16.00
C PRO A 89 -20.66 -24.93 14.86
N GLU A 90 -20.86 -26.23 14.70
CA GLU A 90 -21.86 -26.73 13.77
C GLU A 90 -23.25 -26.24 14.20
N SER A 91 -24.07 -25.92 13.21
CA SER A 91 -25.43 -25.44 13.40
C SER A 91 -26.36 -26.32 12.56
N GLU A 92 -27.50 -26.69 13.14
CA GLU A 92 -28.53 -27.50 12.46
C GLU A 92 -29.46 -26.62 11.58
N VAL A 93 -29.14 -25.33 11.41
CA VAL A 93 -29.94 -24.42 10.57
C VAL A 93 -29.87 -24.86 9.12
N ASN A 94 -31.01 -25.35 8.61
CA ASN A 94 -31.18 -25.82 7.24
C ASN A 94 -31.89 -24.76 6.38
N GLU A 95 -31.26 -23.59 6.24
CA GLU A 95 -31.70 -22.52 5.33
C GLU A 95 -30.74 -22.39 4.16
N ASP A 96 -31.25 -22.04 2.98
CA ASP A 96 -30.40 -21.80 1.81
C ASP A 96 -29.40 -20.64 2.08
N PRO A 97 -28.13 -20.78 1.65
CA PRO A 97 -27.16 -19.70 1.73
C PRO A 97 -27.65 -18.43 1.01
N PRO A 98 -27.59 -17.24 1.65
CA PRO A 98 -28.02 -15.99 1.01
C PRO A 98 -27.20 -15.68 -0.25
N SER A 99 -27.73 -14.85 -1.15
CA SER A 99 -27.00 -14.27 -2.29
C SER A 99 -25.91 -13.30 -1.80
N VAL A 100 -25.00 -12.88 -2.69
CA VAL A 100 -23.99 -11.87 -2.31
C VAL A 100 -24.67 -10.54 -2.00
N ALA A 101 -25.63 -10.12 -2.82
CA ALA A 101 -26.39 -8.90 -2.64
C ALA A 101 -27.17 -8.88 -1.32
N GLN A 102 -27.84 -9.98 -0.96
CA GLN A 102 -28.53 -10.11 0.33
C GLN A 102 -27.56 -9.96 1.50
N VAL A 103 -26.36 -10.54 1.42
CA VAL A 103 -25.34 -10.35 2.46
C VAL A 103 -24.89 -8.89 2.53
N VAL A 104 -24.65 -8.23 1.40
CA VAL A 104 -24.26 -6.81 1.38
C VAL A 104 -25.35 -5.93 2.00
N GLU A 105 -26.61 -6.15 1.65
CA GLU A 105 -27.76 -5.44 2.21
C GLU A 105 -27.83 -5.61 3.74
N MET A 106 -27.79 -6.87 4.20
CA MET A 106 -27.85 -7.19 5.63
C MET A 106 -26.69 -6.57 6.39
N LEU A 107 -25.46 -6.70 5.89
CA LEU A 107 -24.25 -6.14 6.53
C LEU A 107 -24.28 -4.60 6.55
N SER A 108 -24.81 -3.96 5.50
CA SER A 108 -24.94 -2.50 5.43
C SER A 108 -25.94 -1.95 6.45
N ALA A 109 -26.98 -2.73 6.77
CA ALA A 109 -27.96 -2.38 7.79
C ALA A 109 -27.45 -2.57 9.24
N LEU A 110 -26.31 -3.25 9.44
CA LEU A 110 -25.77 -3.49 10.78
C LEU A 110 -25.14 -2.24 11.38
N ASN A 111 -25.30 -2.11 12.70
CA ASN A 111 -24.57 -1.17 13.53
C ASN A 111 -23.84 -1.92 14.66
N ARG A 112 -23.06 -1.20 15.48
CA ARG A 112 -22.26 -1.83 16.56
C ARG A 112 -23.11 -2.59 17.58
N ALA A 113 -24.39 -2.23 17.77
CA ALA A 113 -25.29 -2.89 18.71
C ALA A 113 -25.98 -4.12 18.11
N THR A 114 -26.30 -4.11 16.81
CA THR A 114 -26.99 -5.21 16.14
C THR A 114 -26.04 -6.27 15.59
N ALA A 115 -24.83 -5.89 15.18
CA ALA A 115 -23.86 -6.82 14.59
C ALA A 115 -23.56 -8.06 15.45
N PRO A 116 -23.34 -7.96 16.78
CA PRO A 116 -23.10 -9.15 17.60
C PRO A 116 -24.28 -10.13 17.67
N LYS A 117 -25.50 -9.69 17.34
CA LYS A 117 -26.73 -10.50 17.40
C LYS A 117 -27.11 -11.09 16.05
N GLU A 118 -26.96 -10.32 14.97
CA GLU A 118 -27.42 -10.72 13.63
C GLU A 118 -26.33 -11.45 12.83
N LEU A 119 -25.05 -11.10 13.03
CA LEU A 119 -23.96 -11.76 12.31
C LEU A 119 -23.86 -13.26 12.62
N PRO A 120 -24.05 -13.74 13.86
CA PRO A 120 -24.09 -15.17 14.13
C PRO A 120 -25.15 -15.92 13.34
N LYS A 121 -26.37 -15.37 13.24
CA LYS A 121 -27.47 -16.00 12.48
C LYS A 121 -27.09 -16.20 11.02
N LEU A 122 -26.38 -15.25 10.42
CA LEU A 122 -25.84 -15.37 9.07
C LEU A 122 -24.76 -16.45 8.95
N LEU A 123 -23.85 -16.54 9.93
CA LEU A 123 -22.79 -17.53 9.95
C LEU A 123 -23.31 -18.95 10.17
N ASP A 124 -24.38 -19.10 10.97
CA ASP A 124 -25.04 -20.37 11.26
C ASP A 124 -25.70 -20.99 10.02
N ARG A 125 -26.12 -20.16 9.04
CA ARG A 125 -26.69 -20.58 7.75
C ARG A 125 -25.66 -21.03 6.71
N LEU A 126 -24.36 -20.89 7.01
CA LEU A 126 -23.29 -21.11 6.05
C LEU A 126 -22.41 -22.28 6.48
N ASP A 127 -21.89 -23.01 5.50
CA ASP A 127 -20.82 -23.98 5.69
C ASP A 127 -19.47 -23.26 5.94
N THR A 128 -18.42 -24.03 6.21
CA THR A 128 -17.08 -23.48 6.45
C THR A 128 -16.61 -22.51 5.35
N ASN A 129 -16.81 -22.87 4.08
CA ASN A 129 -16.39 -22.03 2.96
C ASN A 129 -17.25 -20.76 2.86
N GLY A 130 -18.56 -20.87 3.08
CA GLY A 130 -19.48 -19.74 3.12
C GLY A 130 -19.15 -18.77 4.26
N ARG A 131 -18.86 -19.28 5.47
CA ARG A 131 -18.43 -18.47 6.62
C ARG A 131 -17.13 -17.75 6.32
N PHE A 132 -16.15 -18.44 5.74
CA PHE A 132 -14.89 -17.83 5.31
C PHE A 132 -15.15 -16.67 4.34
N ALA A 133 -15.95 -16.92 3.30
CA ALA A 133 -16.27 -15.92 2.28
C ALA A 133 -17.04 -14.73 2.84
N LEU A 134 -18.02 -14.96 3.72
CA LEU A 134 -18.78 -13.90 4.38
C LEU A 134 -17.86 -13.04 5.25
N ILE A 135 -17.01 -13.65 6.08
CA ILE A 135 -16.10 -12.88 6.95
C ILE A 135 -15.07 -12.10 6.13
N LYS A 136 -14.54 -12.68 5.05
CA LYS A 136 -13.62 -11.98 4.13
C LYS A 136 -14.30 -10.81 3.42
N LEU A 137 -15.54 -10.98 2.98
CA LEU A 137 -16.35 -9.91 2.39
C LEU A 137 -16.61 -8.80 3.41
N ALA A 138 -17.02 -9.16 4.63
CA ALA A 138 -17.42 -8.20 5.66
C ALA A 138 -16.23 -7.43 6.26
N THR A 139 -15.10 -8.10 6.46
CA THR A 139 -13.92 -7.52 7.13
C THR A 139 -12.86 -7.00 6.16
N GLY A 140 -12.99 -7.31 4.86
CA GLY A 140 -11.97 -7.03 3.85
C GLY A 140 -10.75 -7.96 3.94
N GLY A 141 -9.68 -7.61 3.22
CA GLY A 141 -8.42 -8.37 3.29
C GLY A 141 -8.54 -9.79 2.73
N MET A 142 -9.09 -9.91 1.52
CA MET A 142 -9.38 -11.17 0.83
C MET A 142 -8.21 -12.15 0.85
N ARG A 143 -6.97 -11.66 0.63
CA ARG A 143 -5.72 -12.47 0.62
C ARG A 143 -5.73 -13.66 -0.35
N VAL A 144 -6.65 -13.69 -1.31
CA VAL A 144 -6.76 -14.71 -2.35
C VAL A 144 -5.79 -14.50 -3.52
N GLY A 145 -4.83 -13.58 -3.36
CA GLY A 145 -3.82 -13.23 -4.38
C GLY A 145 -4.44 -12.67 -5.67
N VAL A 146 -5.47 -11.85 -5.52
CA VAL A 146 -6.10 -11.04 -6.57
C VAL A 146 -5.88 -9.58 -6.18
N SER A 147 -5.27 -8.80 -7.07
CA SER A 147 -5.18 -7.35 -6.94
C SER A 147 -6.33 -6.69 -7.70
N ALA A 148 -6.63 -5.42 -7.39
CA ALA A 148 -7.64 -4.66 -8.13
C ALA A 148 -7.35 -4.65 -9.64
N ARG A 149 -6.08 -4.43 -10.04
CA ARG A 149 -5.66 -4.52 -11.45
C ARG A 149 -5.92 -5.91 -12.07
N LEU A 150 -5.68 -7.00 -11.32
CA LEU A 150 -5.96 -8.35 -11.82
C LEU A 150 -7.46 -8.56 -12.02
N ALA A 151 -8.29 -8.07 -11.10
CA ALA A 151 -9.75 -8.13 -11.22
C ALA A 151 -10.28 -7.31 -12.40
N LYS A 152 -9.77 -6.08 -12.60
CA LYS A 152 -10.10 -5.24 -13.78
C LYS A 152 -9.65 -5.90 -15.09
N THR A 153 -8.48 -6.53 -15.09
CA THR A 153 -8.00 -7.31 -16.25
C THR A 153 -8.91 -8.51 -16.53
N ALA A 154 -9.34 -9.23 -15.49
CA ALA A 154 -10.27 -10.35 -15.65
C ALA A 154 -11.61 -9.86 -16.21
N PHE A 155 -12.16 -8.77 -15.67
CA PHE A 155 -13.38 -8.14 -16.19
C PHE A 155 -13.25 -7.78 -17.67
N ALA A 156 -12.17 -7.10 -18.04
CA ALA A 156 -11.89 -6.72 -19.42
C ALA A 156 -11.86 -7.95 -20.36
N GLN A 157 -11.18 -9.01 -19.94
CA GLN A 157 -11.10 -10.28 -20.69
C GLN A 157 -12.43 -11.04 -20.73
N SER A 158 -13.29 -10.89 -19.73
CA SER A 158 -14.60 -11.55 -19.69
C SER A 158 -15.51 -11.12 -20.83
N PHE A 159 -15.39 -9.86 -21.23
CA PHE A 159 -16.34 -9.14 -22.06
C PHE A 159 -15.66 -8.48 -23.29
N ASP A 160 -14.43 -8.85 -23.58
CA ASP A 160 -13.65 -8.38 -24.75
C ASP A 160 -13.57 -6.84 -24.88
N VAL A 161 -13.36 -6.16 -23.75
CA VAL A 161 -13.14 -4.70 -23.70
C VAL A 161 -11.70 -4.39 -23.30
N SER A 162 -11.22 -3.19 -23.61
CA SER A 162 -9.90 -2.74 -23.15
C SER A 162 -9.87 -2.55 -21.63
N VAL A 163 -8.82 -3.06 -20.98
CA VAL A 163 -8.59 -2.80 -19.55
C VAL A 163 -8.41 -1.30 -19.26
N ASP A 164 -7.85 -0.54 -20.21
CA ASP A 164 -7.67 0.90 -20.04
C ASP A 164 -9.02 1.62 -20.04
N ALA A 165 -9.97 1.17 -20.87
CA ALA A 165 -11.35 1.67 -20.85
C ALA A 165 -12.08 1.29 -19.55
N VAL A 166 -11.84 0.08 -19.02
CA VAL A 166 -12.36 -0.31 -17.70
C VAL A 166 -11.80 0.60 -16.61
N GLU A 167 -10.48 0.85 -16.59
CA GLU A 167 -9.87 1.75 -15.59
C GLU A 167 -10.40 3.20 -15.71
N GLU A 168 -10.70 3.65 -16.94
CA GLU A 168 -11.25 4.97 -17.25
C GLU A 168 -12.64 5.21 -16.62
N TYR A 169 -13.53 4.20 -16.62
CA TYR A 169 -14.86 4.31 -16.03
C TYR A 169 -14.89 3.92 -14.55
N TRP A 170 -14.04 2.97 -14.13
CA TRP A 170 -14.11 2.34 -12.82
C TRP A 170 -14.23 3.33 -11.65
N HIS A 171 -13.36 4.34 -11.64
CA HIS A 171 -13.25 5.28 -10.52
C HIS A 171 -14.38 6.32 -10.47
N ALA A 172 -15.21 6.38 -11.51
CA ALA A 172 -16.41 7.22 -11.55
C ALA A 172 -17.68 6.46 -11.14
N LEU A 173 -17.62 5.13 -11.07
CA LEU A 173 -18.77 4.26 -10.80
C LEU A 173 -18.71 3.69 -9.39
N ALA A 174 -19.87 3.45 -8.79
CA ALA A 174 -20.00 2.81 -7.48
C ALA A 174 -20.35 1.33 -7.62
N PRO A 175 -19.91 0.45 -6.69
CA PRO A 175 -20.46 -0.88 -6.53
C PRO A 175 -22.01 -0.86 -6.49
N PRO A 176 -22.70 -1.78 -7.17
CA PRO A 176 -22.20 -2.99 -7.84
C PRO A 176 -21.74 -2.79 -9.30
N TYR A 177 -21.40 -1.58 -9.73
CA TYR A 177 -20.89 -1.28 -11.07
C TYR A 177 -21.87 -1.63 -12.20
N SER A 178 -23.17 -1.41 -11.99
CA SER A 178 -24.23 -1.76 -12.94
C SER A 178 -23.97 -1.19 -14.34
N GLU A 179 -23.57 0.08 -14.43
CA GLU A 179 -23.26 0.74 -15.72
C GLU A 179 -22.05 0.12 -16.43
N LEU A 180 -21.06 -0.37 -15.66
CA LEU A 180 -19.89 -1.03 -16.23
C LEU A 180 -20.27 -2.38 -16.87
N PHE A 181 -21.15 -3.15 -16.22
CA PHE A 181 -21.67 -4.40 -16.78
C PHE A 181 -22.65 -4.16 -17.93
N ALA A 182 -23.48 -3.12 -17.84
CA ALA A 182 -24.36 -2.70 -18.93
C ALA A 182 -23.55 -2.44 -20.22
N TRP A 183 -22.51 -1.62 -20.13
CA TRP A 183 -21.62 -1.34 -21.25
C TRP A 183 -20.86 -2.58 -21.73
N ALA A 184 -20.11 -3.25 -20.86
CA ALA A 184 -19.20 -4.30 -21.29
C ALA A 184 -19.92 -5.63 -21.62
N ALA A 185 -20.86 -6.05 -20.78
CA ALA A 185 -21.52 -7.35 -20.93
C ALA A 185 -22.75 -7.31 -21.86
N ASN A 186 -23.46 -6.18 -21.91
CA ASN A 186 -24.71 -6.08 -22.69
C ASN A 186 -24.55 -5.25 -23.98
N GLY A 187 -23.43 -4.54 -24.16
CA GLY A 187 -23.16 -3.72 -25.33
C GLY A 187 -23.86 -2.36 -25.32
N ASP A 188 -24.28 -1.88 -24.14
CA ASP A 188 -24.86 -0.55 -23.99
C ASP A 188 -23.82 0.55 -24.28
N ALA A 189 -24.26 1.81 -24.38
CA ALA A 189 -23.33 2.93 -24.52
C ALA A 189 -22.34 3.00 -23.33
N PRO A 190 -21.09 3.45 -23.55
CA PRO A 190 -20.16 3.64 -22.45
C PRO A 190 -20.71 4.58 -21.37
N PRO A 191 -20.37 4.38 -20.09
CA PRO A 191 -20.83 5.24 -19.00
C PRO A 191 -20.43 6.71 -19.24
N ASP A 192 -21.37 7.64 -19.06
CA ASP A 192 -21.06 9.07 -19.15
C ASP A 192 -20.40 9.55 -17.85
N VAL A 193 -19.08 9.71 -17.94
CA VAL A 193 -18.22 10.15 -16.83
C VAL A 193 -17.65 11.54 -17.07
N SER A 194 -18.16 12.27 -18.06
CA SER A 194 -17.62 13.56 -18.51
C SER A 194 -17.57 14.60 -17.39
N ASN A 195 -18.61 14.65 -16.55
CA ASN A 195 -18.76 15.61 -15.47
C ASN A 195 -18.36 15.08 -14.08
N THR A 196 -17.70 13.92 -14.02
CA THR A 196 -17.31 13.28 -12.76
C THR A 196 -15.80 13.39 -12.55
N PRO A 197 -15.34 14.01 -11.44
CA PRO A 197 -13.94 13.94 -11.04
C PRO A 197 -13.57 12.47 -10.82
N ARG A 198 -12.58 11.99 -11.57
CA ARG A 198 -12.18 10.59 -11.56
C ARG A 198 -10.68 10.43 -11.67
N PHE A 199 -10.19 9.36 -11.07
CA PHE A 199 -8.80 8.97 -11.10
C PHE A 199 -8.37 8.50 -12.50
N ARG A 200 -7.25 9.04 -12.99
CA ARG A 200 -6.49 8.54 -14.14
C ARG A 200 -5.35 7.66 -13.66
N PRO A 201 -5.21 6.43 -14.19
CA PRO A 201 -4.09 5.56 -13.86
C PRO A 201 -2.73 6.23 -14.06
N PHE A 202 -1.88 6.16 -13.03
CA PHE A 202 -0.55 6.78 -13.06
C PHE A 202 0.39 6.13 -14.08
N MET A 203 1.21 6.97 -14.73
CA MET A 203 2.45 6.55 -15.36
C MET A 203 3.49 6.20 -14.28
N LEU A 204 4.12 5.03 -14.37
CA LEU A 204 5.06 4.50 -13.38
C LEU A 204 6.47 4.40 -13.93
N ALA A 205 7.46 4.69 -13.08
CA ALA A 205 8.87 4.62 -13.44
C ALA A 205 9.49 3.22 -13.24
N HIS A 206 10.44 2.87 -14.12
CA HIS A 206 11.37 1.76 -13.95
C HIS A 206 12.54 2.14 -13.04
N PRO A 207 13.08 1.24 -12.20
CA PRO A 207 14.39 1.47 -11.58
C PRO A 207 15.45 1.75 -12.67
N LEU A 208 16.29 2.76 -12.45
CA LEU A 208 17.53 2.92 -13.21
C LEU A 208 18.58 2.03 -12.56
N GLU A 209 19.04 1.01 -13.29
CA GLU A 209 20.13 0.12 -12.87
C GLU A 209 21.41 0.58 -13.58
N GLU A 210 22.03 -0.25 -14.40
CA GLU A 210 23.27 0.08 -15.14
C GLU A 210 23.03 0.99 -16.37
N THR A 211 21.80 1.46 -16.58
CA THR A 211 21.45 2.30 -17.73
C THR A 211 21.95 3.72 -17.52
N VAL A 212 22.71 4.23 -18.49
CA VAL A 212 23.07 5.64 -18.61
C VAL A 212 22.07 6.32 -19.56
N VAL A 213 21.59 7.51 -19.20
CA VAL A 213 20.69 8.31 -20.05
C VAL A 213 21.38 9.59 -20.52
N ASP A 214 20.93 10.11 -21.67
CA ASP A 214 21.33 11.44 -22.16
C ASP A 214 20.42 12.53 -21.57
N LEU A 215 20.99 13.58 -20.98
CA LEU A 215 20.22 14.70 -20.42
C LEU A 215 19.62 15.62 -21.49
N ALA A 216 20.04 15.48 -22.75
CA ALA A 216 19.34 16.07 -23.89
C ALA A 216 17.94 15.44 -24.07
N ASP A 217 17.83 14.13 -23.88
CA ASP A 217 16.59 13.37 -24.04
C ASP A 217 15.75 13.29 -22.76
N TYR A 218 16.38 13.43 -21.59
CA TYR A 218 15.74 13.27 -20.28
C TYR A 218 15.84 14.54 -19.44
N ALA A 219 14.74 14.90 -18.79
CA ALA A 219 14.73 15.85 -17.69
C ALA A 219 14.88 15.12 -16.35
N ALA A 220 15.67 15.69 -15.44
CA ALA A 220 15.81 15.19 -14.08
C ALA A 220 14.98 16.04 -13.11
N GLU A 221 14.23 15.41 -12.24
CA GLU A 221 13.56 16.04 -11.09
C GLU A 221 13.93 15.28 -9.83
N TRP A 222 13.81 15.91 -8.66
CA TRP A 222 13.95 15.18 -7.41
C TRP A 222 12.83 14.16 -7.24
N LYS A 223 13.21 12.98 -6.74
CA LYS A 223 12.26 12.00 -6.24
C LYS A 223 11.88 12.37 -4.80
N TRP A 224 10.76 13.06 -4.67
CA TRP A 224 10.22 13.50 -3.39
C TRP A 224 9.77 12.33 -2.51
N ASP A 225 9.96 12.49 -1.19
CA ASP A 225 9.53 11.58 -0.14
C ASP A 225 8.17 12.03 0.44
N GLY A 226 7.10 11.79 -0.33
CA GLY A 226 5.74 12.13 0.05
C GLY A 226 4.75 11.03 -0.33
N ILE A 227 3.53 11.44 -0.65
CA ILE A 227 2.56 10.55 -1.29
C ILE A 227 2.14 11.11 -2.63
N ARG A 228 2.43 10.38 -3.69
CA ARG A 228 1.89 10.65 -5.01
C ARG A 228 0.37 10.73 -4.98
N VAL A 229 -0.15 11.84 -5.49
CA VAL A 229 -1.58 12.13 -5.57
C VAL A 229 -1.95 12.65 -6.94
N GLN A 230 -3.22 12.48 -7.28
CA GLN A 230 -3.83 13.15 -8.42
C GLN A 230 -4.92 14.08 -7.89
N LEU A 231 -4.78 15.37 -8.19
CA LEU A 231 -5.81 16.36 -7.87
C LEU A 231 -6.67 16.56 -9.12
N VAL A 232 -7.96 16.27 -8.99
CA VAL A 232 -8.91 16.26 -10.10
C VAL A 232 -10.03 17.23 -9.80
N ARG A 233 -10.26 18.20 -10.70
CA ARG A 233 -11.42 19.08 -10.69
C ARG A 233 -12.20 18.94 -11.99
N VAL A 234 -13.49 18.68 -11.88
CA VAL A 234 -14.42 18.58 -13.01
C VAL A 234 -15.76 19.15 -12.56
N ALA A 235 -16.40 19.99 -13.38
CA ALA A 235 -17.74 20.54 -13.14
C ALA A 235 -17.91 21.18 -11.74
N GLY A 236 -16.85 21.80 -11.23
CA GLY A 236 -16.85 22.48 -9.93
C GLY A 236 -16.58 21.59 -8.71
N GLU A 237 -16.60 20.27 -8.85
CA GLU A 237 -16.23 19.32 -7.79
C GLU A 237 -14.73 19.00 -7.87
N THR A 238 -14.06 18.92 -6.72
CA THR A 238 -12.63 18.58 -6.64
C THR A 238 -12.42 17.37 -5.75
N ARG A 239 -11.63 16.41 -6.24
CA ARG A 239 -11.24 15.21 -5.50
C ARG A 239 -9.73 15.03 -5.52
N LEU A 240 -9.21 14.47 -4.44
CA LEU A 240 -7.81 14.09 -4.31
C LEU A 240 -7.71 12.57 -4.26
N TYR A 241 -7.00 11.98 -5.21
CA TYR A 241 -6.82 10.54 -5.31
C TYR A 241 -5.42 10.11 -4.88
N SER A 242 -5.34 9.02 -4.13
CA SER A 242 -4.09 8.36 -3.75
C SER A 242 -3.47 7.61 -4.93
N ARG A 243 -2.24 7.10 -4.74
CA ARG A 243 -1.57 6.18 -5.68
C ARG A 243 -2.44 5.01 -6.16
N SER A 244 -3.28 4.45 -5.28
CA SER A 244 -4.16 3.31 -5.56
C SER A 244 -5.47 3.72 -6.24
N GLY A 245 -5.73 5.02 -6.39
CA GLY A 245 -7.00 5.55 -6.89
C GLY A 245 -8.07 5.68 -5.80
N ASP A 246 -7.70 5.60 -4.52
CA ASP A 246 -8.61 5.84 -3.39
C ASP A 246 -8.87 7.34 -3.24
N ASP A 247 -10.12 7.73 -3.02
CA ASP A 247 -10.48 9.11 -2.69
C ASP A 247 -10.05 9.44 -1.25
N ILE A 248 -9.08 10.34 -1.12
CA ILE A 248 -8.52 10.82 0.15
C ILE A 248 -8.92 12.27 0.46
N SER A 249 -9.92 12.82 -0.24
CA SER A 249 -10.38 14.21 -0.14
C SER A 249 -10.74 14.62 1.30
N SER A 250 -11.43 13.75 2.04
CA SER A 250 -11.82 14.00 3.43
C SER A 250 -10.62 14.16 4.38
N THR A 251 -9.47 13.59 4.01
CA THR A 251 -8.22 13.72 4.78
C THR A 251 -7.52 15.04 4.48
N PHE A 252 -7.75 15.64 3.30
CA PHE A 252 -7.08 16.87 2.83
C PHE A 252 -8.07 17.94 2.34
N PRO A 253 -8.99 18.39 3.21
CA PRO A 253 -10.06 19.32 2.82
C PRO A 253 -9.55 20.68 2.33
N GLU A 254 -8.37 21.12 2.75
CA GLU A 254 -7.77 22.38 2.30
C GLU A 254 -7.40 22.38 0.81
N LEU A 255 -7.31 21.20 0.17
CA LEU A 255 -7.00 21.06 -1.26
C LEU A 255 -8.25 21.01 -2.16
N LEU A 256 -9.46 21.05 -1.61
CA LEU A 256 -10.70 20.83 -2.39
C LEU A 256 -11.28 22.10 -3.03
N GLN A 257 -10.80 23.28 -2.66
CA GLN A 257 -11.34 24.56 -3.14
C GLN A 257 -10.28 25.45 -3.80
N VAL A 258 -9.12 24.89 -4.13
CA VAL A 258 -7.94 25.67 -4.54
C VAL A 258 -7.68 25.66 -6.04
N LEU A 259 -8.34 24.76 -6.79
CA LEU A 259 -8.23 24.74 -8.25
C LEU A 259 -9.24 25.73 -8.87
N PRO A 260 -8.79 26.71 -9.66
CA PRO A 260 -9.67 27.71 -10.27
C PRO A 260 -10.37 27.23 -11.55
N LEU A 261 -10.01 26.04 -12.06
CA LEU A 261 -10.44 25.51 -13.36
C LEU A 261 -10.42 23.98 -13.35
N ASP A 262 -11.12 23.37 -14.30
CA ASP A 262 -11.17 21.92 -14.45
C ASP A 262 -9.82 21.37 -14.91
N ALA A 263 -9.21 20.49 -14.11
CA ALA A 263 -7.88 19.98 -14.35
C ALA A 263 -7.67 18.60 -13.74
N VAL A 264 -6.72 17.85 -14.29
CA VAL A 264 -6.16 16.64 -13.70
C VAL A 264 -4.67 16.85 -13.54
N LEU A 265 -4.21 17.00 -12.31
CA LEU A 265 -2.81 17.30 -11.99
C LEU A 265 -2.16 16.15 -11.22
N ASP A 266 -0.91 15.82 -11.56
CA ASP A 266 -0.11 14.77 -10.93
C ASP A 266 1.02 15.41 -10.13
N GLY A 267 1.15 14.99 -8.87
CA GLY A 267 2.08 15.62 -7.94
C GLY A 267 2.35 14.77 -6.71
N GLU A 268 3.26 15.27 -5.87
CA GLU A 268 3.57 14.69 -4.58
C GLU A 268 2.90 15.51 -3.47
N LEU A 269 2.07 14.87 -2.66
CA LEU A 269 1.51 15.43 -1.44
C LEU A 269 2.57 15.47 -0.35
N LEU A 270 2.77 16.66 0.22
CA LEU A 270 3.76 16.95 1.23
C LEU A 270 3.12 17.78 2.34
N VAL A 271 3.79 17.91 3.49
CA VAL A 271 3.42 18.84 4.56
C VAL A 271 4.41 19.98 4.56
N ARG A 272 3.97 21.23 4.76
CA ARG A 272 4.90 22.35 4.86
C ARG A 272 5.72 22.29 6.14
N GLY A 273 6.98 22.67 6.05
CA GLY A 273 7.89 22.80 7.19
C GLY A 273 9.26 23.25 6.76
N ASN A 274 10.20 23.22 7.70
CA ASN A 274 11.54 23.80 7.51
C ASN A 274 12.61 22.73 7.22
N ALA A 275 12.22 21.46 7.08
CA ALA A 275 13.16 20.36 6.82
C ALA A 275 13.79 20.49 5.42
N GLN A 276 12.99 20.95 4.46
CA GLN A 276 13.42 21.40 3.14
C GLN A 276 13.18 22.91 3.01
N GLY A 277 14.08 23.63 2.35
CA GLY A 277 13.88 25.04 1.97
C GLY A 277 14.30 26.08 3.03
N GLY A 278 14.79 25.67 4.20
CA GLY A 278 15.32 26.59 5.22
C GLY A 278 14.28 27.59 5.74
N GLU A 279 14.70 28.84 5.98
CA GLU A 279 13.84 29.92 6.52
C GLU A 279 12.72 30.36 5.57
N GLU A 280 12.82 30.08 4.27
CA GLU A 280 11.76 30.34 3.27
C GLU A 280 10.60 29.34 3.34
N GLY A 281 10.82 28.20 4.03
CA GLY A 281 9.86 27.11 4.16
C GLY A 281 9.77 26.23 2.90
N GLY A 282 9.59 24.93 3.11
CA GLY A 282 9.45 23.93 2.06
C GLY A 282 8.67 22.73 2.58
N ALA A 283 9.19 21.52 2.39
CA ALA A 283 8.58 20.31 2.93
C ALA A 283 9.08 20.02 4.37
N ALA A 284 8.19 19.48 5.20
CA ALA A 284 8.53 18.80 6.44
C ALA A 284 8.94 17.35 6.15
N SER A 285 9.42 16.64 7.17
CA SER A 285 9.72 15.20 7.05
C SER A 285 8.47 14.38 6.75
N PHE A 286 8.63 13.22 6.13
CA PHE A 286 7.53 12.28 5.87
C PHE A 286 6.76 11.89 7.16
N ASN A 287 7.44 11.86 8.31
CA ASN A 287 6.81 11.59 9.61
C ASN A 287 5.73 12.63 9.98
N ALA A 288 5.89 13.87 9.51
CA ALA A 288 4.89 14.93 9.66
C ALA A 288 3.65 14.61 8.81
N LEU A 289 3.84 14.21 7.54
CA LEU A 289 2.75 13.76 6.67
C LEU A 289 2.01 12.55 7.25
N GLN A 290 2.75 11.60 7.82
CA GLN A 290 2.17 10.41 8.47
C GLN A 290 1.17 10.73 9.59
N GLN A 291 1.24 11.89 10.24
CA GLN A 291 0.26 12.27 11.26
C GLN A 291 -1.16 12.38 10.69
N ARG A 292 -1.27 12.68 9.39
CA ARG A 292 -2.53 12.86 8.67
C ARG A 292 -3.02 11.64 7.92
N LEU A 293 -2.15 10.72 7.55
CA LEU A 293 -2.52 9.58 6.72
C LEU A 293 -3.51 8.63 7.42
N GLY A 294 -4.49 8.15 6.66
CA GLY A 294 -5.51 7.22 7.12
C GLY A 294 -6.53 7.82 8.09
N ARG A 295 -6.55 9.15 8.27
CA ARG A 295 -7.52 9.84 9.13
C ARG A 295 -8.83 10.09 8.38
N LYS A 296 -9.94 9.52 8.87
CA LYS A 296 -11.28 9.79 8.31
C LYS A 296 -11.78 11.21 8.57
N THR A 297 -11.23 11.89 9.58
CA THR A 297 -11.59 13.28 9.94
C THR A 297 -10.37 13.95 10.54
N VAL A 298 -10.11 15.19 10.14
CA VAL A 298 -8.92 15.96 10.53
C VAL A 298 -9.33 17.14 11.41
N SER A 299 -8.64 17.34 12.53
CA SER A 299 -8.95 18.44 13.47
C SER A 299 -8.33 19.77 13.00
N LYS A 300 -8.89 20.89 13.46
CA LYS A 300 -8.32 22.23 13.21
C LYS A 300 -6.85 22.34 13.63
N LYS A 301 -6.49 21.70 14.75
CA LYS A 301 -5.11 21.63 15.24
C LYS A 301 -4.19 20.92 14.25
N MET A 302 -4.63 19.78 13.70
CA MET A 302 -3.83 19.02 12.74
C MET A 302 -3.65 19.76 11.41
N LEU A 303 -4.66 20.51 10.96
CA LEU A 303 -4.54 21.37 9.77
C LEU A 303 -3.51 22.50 9.97
N ALA A 304 -3.45 23.07 11.19
CA ALA A 304 -2.50 24.12 11.52
C ALA A 304 -1.07 23.60 11.72
N GLU A 305 -0.90 22.43 12.36
CA GLU A 305 0.42 21.84 12.63
C GLU A 305 1.01 21.13 11.40
N TYR A 306 0.16 20.57 10.54
CA TYR A 306 0.57 19.78 9.38
C TYR A 306 -0.15 20.22 8.09
N PRO A 307 -0.01 21.49 7.69
CA PRO A 307 -0.65 22.02 6.49
C PRO A 307 -0.11 21.30 5.26
N ALA A 308 -0.99 20.69 4.47
CA ALA A 308 -0.58 19.96 3.28
C ALA A 308 -0.48 20.89 2.06
N PHE A 309 0.44 20.54 1.15
CA PHE A 309 0.55 21.14 -0.17
C PHE A 309 0.91 20.06 -1.19
N VAL A 310 0.70 20.35 -2.46
CA VAL A 310 1.05 19.45 -3.56
C VAL A 310 2.17 20.05 -4.38
N ARG A 311 3.27 19.32 -4.49
CA ARG A 311 4.34 19.62 -5.43
C ARG A 311 4.04 18.99 -6.77
N LEU A 312 3.64 19.81 -7.73
CA LEU A 312 3.19 19.36 -9.04
C LEU A 312 4.37 19.03 -9.95
N TYR A 313 4.20 18.00 -10.77
CA TYR A 313 5.24 17.58 -11.72
C TYR A 313 4.74 17.03 -13.05
N ASP A 314 3.42 16.96 -13.24
CA ASP A 314 2.79 16.72 -14.54
C ASP A 314 1.34 17.26 -14.56
N ALA A 315 0.82 17.50 -15.76
CA ALA A 315 -0.55 17.92 -16.01
C ALA A 315 -1.16 17.03 -17.10
N LEU A 316 -2.28 16.39 -16.79
CA LEU A 316 -2.91 15.39 -17.65
C LEU A 316 -4.07 16.02 -18.42
N VAL A 317 -4.83 16.90 -17.78
CA VAL A 317 -5.95 17.64 -18.38
C VAL A 317 -5.93 19.06 -17.84
N ILE A 318 -6.14 20.06 -18.71
CA ILE A 318 -6.34 21.46 -18.33
C ILE A 318 -7.49 22.03 -19.17
N ASP A 319 -8.54 22.54 -18.51
CA ASP A 319 -9.69 23.20 -19.15
C ASP A 319 -10.34 22.38 -20.28
N GLY A 320 -10.50 21.07 -20.02
CA GLY A 320 -11.07 20.11 -20.97
C GLY A 320 -10.09 19.57 -22.03
N GLU A 321 -8.89 20.13 -22.14
CA GLU A 321 -7.86 19.66 -23.07
C GLU A 321 -7.08 18.47 -22.47
N ASP A 322 -7.16 17.29 -23.11
CA ASP A 322 -6.37 16.12 -22.72
C ASP A 322 -4.93 16.23 -23.25
N LEU A 323 -3.98 16.37 -22.33
CA LEU A 323 -2.57 16.58 -22.63
C LEU A 323 -1.78 15.27 -22.67
N ARG A 324 -2.38 14.12 -22.32
CA ARG A 324 -1.65 12.85 -22.09
C ARG A 324 -0.89 12.37 -23.32
N GLU A 325 -1.42 12.56 -24.52
CA GLU A 325 -0.75 12.15 -25.76
C GLU A 325 0.39 13.11 -26.17
N ARG A 326 0.52 14.27 -25.53
CA ARG A 326 1.58 15.24 -25.83
C ARG A 326 2.92 14.83 -25.20
N PRO A 327 4.05 15.22 -25.81
CA PRO A 327 5.37 15.16 -25.20
C PRO A 327 5.40 15.71 -23.76
N TRP A 328 6.21 15.11 -22.89
CA TRP A 328 6.38 15.59 -21.51
C TRP A 328 6.79 17.07 -21.45
N SER A 329 7.63 17.53 -22.37
CA SER A 329 8.03 18.95 -22.44
C SER A 329 6.85 19.89 -22.65
N ASP A 330 5.87 19.51 -23.47
CA ASP A 330 4.67 20.33 -23.72
C ASP A 330 3.76 20.34 -22.49
N ARG A 331 3.56 19.18 -21.86
CA ARG A 331 2.79 19.08 -20.60
C ARG A 331 3.45 19.87 -19.47
N ARG A 332 4.78 19.84 -19.41
CA ARG A 332 5.57 20.60 -18.44
C ARG A 332 5.41 22.11 -18.65
N ALA A 333 5.51 22.59 -19.89
CA ALA A 333 5.30 24.00 -20.20
C ALA A 333 3.86 24.46 -19.86
N ALA A 334 2.86 23.63 -20.15
CA ALA A 334 1.47 23.89 -19.78
C ALA A 334 1.29 23.95 -18.25
N LEU A 335 1.93 23.04 -17.50
CA LEU A 335 1.93 23.06 -16.04
C LEU A 335 2.61 24.32 -15.49
N GLU A 336 3.76 24.71 -16.04
CA GLU A 336 4.48 25.93 -15.64
C GLU A 336 3.63 27.18 -15.85
N SER A 337 2.96 27.29 -17.00
CA SER A 337 2.02 28.40 -17.26
C SER A 337 0.82 28.39 -16.31
N LEU A 338 0.37 27.21 -15.86
CA LEU A 338 -0.72 27.09 -14.90
C LEU A 338 -0.33 27.57 -13.50
N MET A 339 0.95 27.44 -13.10
CA MET A 339 1.42 27.76 -11.75
C MET A 339 1.10 29.19 -11.31
N ASP A 340 1.10 30.16 -12.24
CA ASP A 340 0.79 31.57 -11.93
C ASP A 340 -0.67 31.78 -11.48
N ARG A 341 -1.56 30.83 -11.82
CA ARG A 341 -2.98 30.85 -11.45
C ARG A 341 -3.26 30.06 -10.18
N LEU A 342 -2.27 29.34 -9.64
CA LEU A 342 -2.42 28.46 -8.48
C LEU A 342 -1.93 29.16 -7.20
N PRO A 343 -2.63 28.97 -6.06
CA PRO A 343 -2.19 29.56 -4.80
C PRO A 343 -0.89 28.90 -4.33
N ARG A 344 0.18 29.69 -4.22
CA ARG A 344 1.51 29.26 -3.73
C ARG A 344 1.47 28.64 -2.33
N SER A 345 0.43 28.91 -1.55
CA SER A 345 0.18 28.29 -0.24
C SER A 345 -0.23 26.82 -0.31
N HIS A 346 -0.69 26.32 -1.46
CA HIS A 346 -1.11 24.92 -1.64
C HIS A 346 -0.34 24.20 -2.74
N PHE A 347 0.33 24.94 -3.62
CA PHE A 347 1.07 24.37 -4.74
C PHE A 347 2.46 24.99 -4.88
N ASP A 348 3.41 24.12 -5.18
CA ASP A 348 4.65 24.50 -5.85
C ASP A 348 4.91 23.52 -7.01
N ILE A 349 5.99 23.75 -7.75
CA ILE A 349 6.37 22.92 -8.88
C ILE A 349 7.68 22.20 -8.59
N SER A 350 7.76 20.93 -8.96
CA SER A 350 8.99 20.14 -8.91
C SER A 350 10.02 20.77 -9.84
N ALA A 351 11.11 21.28 -9.27
CA ALA A 351 12.17 21.92 -10.04
C ALA A 351 12.96 20.89 -10.87
N ILE A 352 13.36 21.31 -12.07
CA ILE A 352 14.30 20.53 -12.89
C ILE A 352 15.70 20.65 -12.26
N VAL A 353 16.37 19.51 -12.11
CA VAL A 353 17.73 19.43 -11.61
C VAL A 353 18.68 19.64 -12.78
N GLU A 354 19.27 20.83 -12.83
CA GLU A 354 20.25 21.18 -13.86
C GLU A 354 21.58 20.46 -13.61
N ALA A 355 22.03 19.69 -14.60
CA ALA A 355 23.30 18.99 -14.60
C ALA A 355 23.94 19.06 -15.99
N ARG A 356 25.27 18.97 -16.05
CA ARG A 356 26.03 19.10 -17.32
C ARG A 356 25.97 17.83 -18.15
N ASP A 357 25.98 16.70 -17.45
CA ASP A 357 26.01 15.34 -17.97
C ASP A 357 25.53 14.39 -16.86
N PHE A 358 25.41 13.11 -17.21
CA PHE A 358 24.93 12.08 -16.30
C PHE A 358 25.83 11.86 -15.07
N ASP A 359 27.15 12.03 -15.22
CA ASP A 359 28.11 11.87 -14.12
C ASP A 359 27.98 13.01 -13.11
N HIS A 360 27.80 14.26 -13.58
CA HIS A 360 27.50 15.39 -12.70
C HIS A 360 26.16 15.18 -11.98
N LEU A 361 25.15 14.62 -12.66
CA LEU A 361 23.88 14.29 -12.04
C LEU A 361 24.02 13.19 -10.95
N ALA A 362 24.91 12.22 -11.16
CA ALA A 362 25.24 11.21 -10.15
C ALA A 362 25.82 11.85 -8.88
N GLN A 363 26.76 12.80 -9.05
CA GLN A 363 27.35 13.55 -7.94
C GLN A 363 26.30 14.37 -7.19
N ILE A 364 25.38 15.03 -7.91
CA ILE A 364 24.25 15.77 -7.30
C ILE A 364 23.35 14.82 -6.49
N ARG A 365 23.01 13.65 -7.04
CA ARG A 365 22.20 12.61 -6.37
C ARG A 365 22.84 12.12 -5.07
N GLU A 366 24.16 11.90 -5.08
CA GLU A 366 24.91 11.38 -3.92
C GLU A 366 25.11 12.44 -2.84
N THR A 367 25.35 13.69 -3.25
CA THR A 367 25.58 14.82 -2.34
C THR A 367 24.30 15.44 -1.80
N ALA A 368 23.13 15.14 -2.39
CA ALA A 368 21.83 15.54 -1.88
C ALA A 368 21.62 15.00 -0.44
N ARG A 369 21.64 15.90 0.54
CA ARG A 369 21.55 15.56 1.97
C ARG A 369 20.19 15.86 2.60
N ASP A 370 19.25 16.38 1.83
CA ASP A 370 17.87 16.67 2.27
C ASP A 370 17.11 15.37 2.56
N GLU A 371 16.48 15.28 3.73
CA GLU A 371 15.69 14.12 4.15
C GLU A 371 14.43 13.89 3.30
N ALA A 372 13.94 14.92 2.60
CA ALA A 372 12.76 14.85 1.75
C ALA A 372 13.04 14.33 0.32
N ILE A 373 14.30 13.94 0.03
CA ILE A 373 14.75 13.51 -1.30
C ILE A 373 15.22 12.04 -1.25
N GLU A 374 14.49 11.16 -1.93
CA GLU A 374 14.85 9.73 -2.06
C GLU A 374 15.87 9.45 -3.19
N GLY A 375 16.08 10.40 -4.09
CA GLY A 375 16.89 10.26 -5.30
C GLY A 375 16.34 11.13 -6.43
N LEU A 376 16.43 10.65 -7.66
CA LEU A 376 15.98 11.37 -8.86
C LEU A 376 14.89 10.61 -9.63
N MET A 377 14.04 11.36 -10.31
CA MET A 377 13.14 10.91 -11.36
C MET A 377 13.69 11.42 -12.69
N LEU A 378 13.89 10.52 -13.66
CA LEU A 378 14.34 10.87 -15.00
C LEU A 378 13.16 10.67 -15.96
N LYS A 379 12.74 11.73 -16.63
CA LYS A 379 11.56 11.74 -17.50
C LYS A 379 11.98 12.06 -18.93
N ARG A 380 11.69 11.15 -19.86
CA ARG A 380 11.98 11.35 -21.28
C ARG A 380 11.13 12.49 -21.83
N ARG A 381 11.76 13.48 -22.46
CA ARG A 381 11.14 14.75 -22.87
C ARG A 381 10.07 14.61 -23.94
N ASP A 382 10.24 13.69 -24.88
CA ASP A 382 9.30 13.38 -25.96
C ASP A 382 8.15 12.44 -25.54
N SER A 383 8.15 11.95 -24.29
CA SER A 383 7.26 10.85 -23.91
C SER A 383 5.81 11.28 -23.66
N PRO A 384 4.80 10.52 -24.17
CA PRO A 384 3.42 10.68 -23.75
C PRO A 384 3.23 10.17 -22.31
N TYR A 385 2.14 10.59 -21.67
CA TYR A 385 1.71 10.09 -20.38
C TYR A 385 0.93 8.78 -20.53
N VAL A 386 1.59 7.65 -20.30
CA VAL A 386 0.99 6.33 -20.50
C VAL A 386 0.80 5.58 -19.18
N PRO A 387 -0.41 5.04 -18.90
CA PRO A 387 -0.68 4.23 -17.72
C PRO A 387 0.28 3.06 -17.49
N GLY A 388 0.62 2.84 -16.23
CA GLY A 388 1.45 1.73 -15.81
C GLY A 388 2.92 1.94 -16.08
N ARG A 389 3.70 0.85 -16.10
CA ARG A 389 5.16 0.92 -16.16
C ARG A 389 5.64 0.59 -17.58
N LYS A 390 6.29 1.55 -18.23
CA LYS A 390 6.91 1.40 -19.56
C LYS A 390 8.40 1.73 -19.47
N VAL A 391 9.23 0.81 -19.96
CA VAL A 391 10.68 1.00 -19.99
C VAL A 391 11.02 2.17 -20.91
N GLY A 392 12.08 2.92 -20.59
CA GLY A 392 12.59 4.01 -21.43
C GLY A 392 11.87 5.34 -21.24
N LEU A 393 10.66 5.38 -20.70
CA LEU A 393 9.95 6.65 -20.56
C LEU A 393 10.33 7.35 -19.26
N TRP A 394 10.01 6.74 -18.11
CA TRP A 394 10.35 7.29 -16.80
C TRP A 394 11.24 6.31 -16.02
N TYR A 395 12.32 6.83 -15.45
CA TYR A 395 13.17 6.10 -14.51
C TYR A 395 13.13 6.72 -13.11
N LYS A 396 13.32 5.88 -12.10
CA LYS A 396 13.59 6.28 -10.72
C LYS A 396 15.02 5.85 -10.38
N TRP A 397 15.85 6.79 -10.00
CA TRP A 397 17.24 6.57 -9.64
C TRP A 397 17.43 6.91 -8.17
N LYS A 398 17.18 5.91 -7.32
CA LYS A 398 17.25 6.05 -5.86
C LYS A 398 18.69 6.16 -5.39
N ARG A 399 18.90 6.74 -4.22
CA ARG A 399 20.18 6.65 -3.50
C ARG A 399 20.42 5.23 -3.01
N ASP A 400 21.68 4.90 -2.79
CA ASP A 400 22.06 3.62 -2.20
C ASP A 400 21.61 3.60 -0.72
N PRO A 401 21.08 2.47 -0.24
CA PRO A 401 20.67 2.36 1.15
C PRO A 401 21.88 2.42 2.08
N LEU A 402 21.64 2.85 3.31
CA LEU A 402 22.58 2.65 4.40
C LEU A 402 22.59 1.18 4.78
N LEU A 403 23.76 0.67 5.16
CA LEU A 403 23.97 -0.72 5.56
C LEU A 403 24.48 -0.78 7.00
N ILE A 404 24.04 -1.81 7.73
CA ILE A 404 24.54 -2.11 9.06
C ILE A 404 24.41 -3.60 9.38
N ASP A 405 25.39 -4.18 10.05
CA ASP A 405 25.36 -5.55 10.51
C ASP A 405 24.70 -5.64 11.91
N CYS A 406 23.52 -6.25 11.99
CA CYS A 406 22.72 -6.40 13.21
C CYS A 406 22.56 -7.87 13.61
N VAL A 407 22.49 -8.13 14.92
CA VAL A 407 22.28 -9.47 15.47
C VAL A 407 20.80 -9.83 15.54
N LEU A 408 20.41 -11.03 15.09
CA LEU A 408 19.05 -11.56 15.28
C LEU A 408 18.76 -11.78 16.78
N MET A 409 17.67 -11.20 17.28
CA MET A 409 17.25 -11.31 18.68
C MET A 409 15.95 -12.09 18.85
N TYR A 410 14.95 -11.74 18.03
CA TYR A 410 13.62 -12.34 18.12
C TYR A 410 13.07 -12.65 16.74
N ALA A 411 12.23 -13.67 16.67
CA ALA A 411 11.50 -14.03 15.47
C ALA A 411 10.02 -14.26 15.79
N GLN A 412 9.14 -13.78 14.93
CA GLN A 412 7.69 -13.93 15.06
C GLN A 412 7.13 -14.68 13.85
N ARG A 413 6.08 -15.48 14.07
CA ARG A 413 5.35 -16.12 12.96
C ARG A 413 4.74 -15.07 12.04
N GLY A 414 4.84 -15.30 10.73
CA GLY A 414 4.21 -14.48 9.72
C GLY A 414 2.68 -14.58 9.74
N SER A 415 2.03 -13.92 8.78
CA SER A 415 0.59 -14.05 8.57
C SER A 415 0.28 -14.47 7.13
N GLY A 416 -0.95 -14.97 6.90
CA GLY A 416 -1.37 -15.47 5.59
C GLY A 416 -0.43 -16.55 5.05
N LYS A 417 0.09 -16.39 3.82
CA LYS A 417 1.00 -17.38 3.18
C LYS A 417 2.26 -17.72 3.99
N ARG A 418 2.67 -16.85 4.91
CA ARG A 418 3.85 -17.06 5.77
C ARG A 418 3.49 -17.49 7.18
N SER A 419 2.23 -17.84 7.47
CA SER A 419 1.81 -18.21 8.82
C SER A 419 2.61 -19.38 9.39
N SER A 420 3.00 -20.35 8.57
CA SER A 420 3.82 -21.50 8.99
C SER A 420 5.30 -21.19 9.26
N PHE A 421 5.78 -19.99 8.91
CA PHE A 421 7.19 -19.62 9.04
C PHE A 421 7.38 -18.51 10.08
N TYR A 422 8.52 -18.54 10.76
CA TYR A 422 9.08 -17.36 11.40
C TYR A 422 9.67 -16.43 10.34
N SER A 423 8.95 -15.37 9.97
CA SER A 423 9.30 -14.48 8.86
C SER A 423 9.55 -13.03 9.25
N ASP A 424 9.39 -12.72 10.53
CA ASP A 424 9.38 -11.39 11.10
C ASP A 424 10.49 -11.31 12.15
N TYR A 425 11.60 -10.65 11.82
CA TYR A 425 12.83 -10.70 12.62
C TYR A 425 13.10 -9.36 13.28
N THR A 426 13.21 -9.36 14.60
CA THR A 426 13.74 -8.23 15.38
C THR A 426 15.23 -8.43 15.57
N PHE A 427 15.99 -7.38 15.29
CA PHE A 427 17.45 -7.40 15.36
C PHE A 427 17.99 -6.19 16.13
N GLY A 428 19.20 -6.34 16.65
CA GLY A 428 19.84 -5.37 17.54
C GLY A 428 21.30 -5.09 17.20
N CYS A 429 21.79 -3.99 17.77
CA CYS A 429 23.20 -3.60 17.78
C CYS A 429 23.72 -3.61 19.23
N TRP A 430 25.03 -3.73 19.39
CA TRP A 430 25.68 -3.72 20.70
C TRP A 430 25.73 -2.31 21.30
N ASP A 431 25.37 -2.18 22.57
CA ASP A 431 25.50 -0.94 23.37
C ASP A 431 26.83 -0.99 24.14
N GLY A 432 27.92 -0.62 23.47
CA GLY A 432 29.29 -0.77 23.97
C GLY A 432 30.01 -1.99 23.40
N ASP A 433 31.03 -2.48 24.12
CA ASP A 433 31.90 -3.56 23.67
C ASP A 433 31.32 -4.96 24.02
N PRO A 434 30.94 -5.80 23.03
CA PRO A 434 30.40 -7.13 23.30
C PRO A 434 31.33 -8.03 24.10
N ASP A 435 32.65 -7.89 23.91
CA ASP A 435 33.63 -8.71 24.63
C ASP A 435 33.78 -8.28 26.11
N ALA A 436 33.32 -7.07 26.44
CA ALA A 436 33.21 -6.57 27.81
C ALA A 436 31.82 -6.78 28.43
N GLY A 437 30.95 -7.59 27.79
CA GLY A 437 29.61 -7.90 28.28
C GLY A 437 28.55 -6.83 27.97
N ALA A 438 28.73 -6.07 26.88
CA ALA A 438 27.74 -5.09 26.43
C ALA A 438 26.34 -5.70 26.23
N GLU A 439 25.33 -4.84 26.39
CA GLU A 439 23.95 -5.24 26.13
C GLU A 439 23.65 -5.17 24.63
N LEU A 440 22.88 -6.13 24.11
CA LEU A 440 22.34 -6.06 22.76
C LEU A 440 20.96 -5.41 22.80
N LEU A 441 20.79 -4.26 22.13
CA LEU A 441 19.51 -3.53 22.13
C LEU A 441 18.83 -3.59 20.76
N PRO A 442 17.49 -3.77 20.71
CA PRO A 442 16.77 -3.82 19.45
C PRO A 442 16.79 -2.45 18.75
N VAL A 443 17.12 -2.46 17.46
CA VAL A 443 17.21 -1.24 16.63
C VAL A 443 16.24 -1.26 15.44
N GLY A 444 15.67 -2.43 15.12
CA GLY A 444 14.70 -2.56 14.04
C GLY A 444 14.04 -3.92 13.96
N LYS A 445 13.07 -4.00 13.05
CA LYS A 445 12.39 -5.24 12.66
C LYS A 445 12.24 -5.30 11.15
N ALA A 446 12.60 -6.42 10.53
CA ALA A 446 12.44 -6.65 9.10
C ALA A 446 11.64 -7.92 8.82
N TYR A 447 10.91 -7.91 7.71
CA TYR A 447 10.05 -9.01 7.24
C TYR A 447 10.26 -9.32 5.75
N SER A 448 11.29 -8.74 5.15
CA SER A 448 11.61 -8.86 3.73
C SER A 448 13.12 -8.79 3.50
N GLY A 449 13.55 -9.07 2.26
CA GLY A 449 14.96 -9.04 1.88
C GLY A 449 15.66 -10.40 1.90
N PHE A 450 14.89 -11.48 1.74
CA PHE A 450 15.38 -12.84 1.68
C PHE A 450 14.52 -13.66 0.72
N THR A 451 15.13 -14.68 0.14
CA THR A 451 14.48 -15.65 -0.75
C THR A 451 13.64 -16.67 0.04
N ASP A 452 12.76 -17.40 -0.63
CA ASP A 452 12.00 -18.49 -0.01
C ASP A 452 12.92 -19.62 0.49
N ALA A 453 14.07 -19.83 -0.16
CA ALA A 453 15.08 -20.81 0.27
C ALA A 453 15.76 -20.37 1.58
N GLU A 454 16.08 -19.08 1.70
CA GLU A 454 16.63 -18.50 2.93
C GLU A 454 15.61 -18.49 4.06
N LEU A 455 14.34 -18.18 3.78
CA LEU A 455 13.26 -18.24 4.77
C LEU A 455 13.17 -19.62 5.43
N LYS A 456 13.30 -20.70 4.65
CA LYS A 456 13.32 -22.07 5.21
C LYS A 456 14.52 -22.31 6.13
N LYS A 457 15.69 -21.78 5.78
CA LYS A 457 16.90 -21.90 6.62
C LYS A 457 16.73 -21.11 7.92
N LEU A 458 16.23 -19.88 7.84
CA LEU A 458 15.97 -19.03 9.00
C LEU A 458 14.90 -19.65 9.93
N ASP A 459 13.81 -20.17 9.37
CA ASP A 459 12.78 -20.85 10.16
C ASP A 459 13.35 -22.07 10.91
N LYS A 460 14.19 -22.87 10.24
CA LYS A 460 14.89 -24.00 10.88
C LYS A 460 15.79 -23.51 12.02
N LEU A 461 16.60 -22.47 11.79
CA LEU A 461 17.48 -21.90 12.80
C LEU A 461 16.68 -21.43 14.02
N VAL A 462 15.65 -20.60 13.81
CA VAL A 462 14.80 -20.08 14.89
C VAL A 462 14.21 -21.20 15.74
N ARG A 463 13.76 -22.30 15.12
CA ARG A 463 13.20 -23.45 15.85
C ARG A 463 14.26 -24.19 16.67
N GLN A 464 15.48 -24.27 16.18
CA GLN A 464 16.59 -24.97 16.85
C GLN A 464 17.20 -24.15 17.98
N THR A 465 17.21 -22.82 17.87
CA THR A 465 17.87 -21.92 18.81
C THR A 465 16.90 -21.14 19.69
N THR A 466 15.62 -21.51 19.75
CA THR A 466 14.66 -20.83 20.63
C THR A 466 15.04 -21.02 22.09
N VAL A 467 15.28 -19.92 22.82
CA VAL A 467 15.56 -19.94 24.27
C VAL A 467 14.32 -19.58 25.10
N ASN A 468 13.50 -18.63 24.65
CA ASN A 468 12.26 -18.22 25.34
C ASN A 468 11.09 -18.06 24.36
N ARG A 469 9.86 -18.11 24.90
CA ARG A 469 8.61 -18.01 24.14
C ARG A 469 7.67 -16.99 24.75
N PHE A 470 7.24 -16.03 23.93
CA PHE A 470 6.29 -14.98 24.31
C PHE A 470 5.13 -14.94 23.31
N GLY A 471 4.12 -15.79 23.53
CA GLY A 471 3.03 -15.98 22.56
C GLY A 471 3.55 -16.42 21.18
N PRO A 472 3.33 -15.64 20.09
CA PRO A 472 3.84 -15.97 18.76
C PRO A 472 5.33 -15.63 18.56
N VAL A 473 5.95 -14.94 19.50
CA VAL A 473 7.34 -14.49 19.43
C VAL A 473 8.27 -15.54 20.05
N ARG A 474 9.43 -15.74 19.42
CA ARG A 474 10.53 -16.58 19.89
C ARG A 474 11.73 -15.68 20.13
N GLU A 475 12.30 -15.77 21.32
CA GLU A 475 13.66 -15.30 21.56
C GLU A 475 14.61 -16.42 21.14
N VAL A 476 15.66 -16.07 20.42
CA VAL A 476 16.63 -17.03 19.90
C VAL A 476 18.01 -16.79 20.51
N GLU A 477 18.85 -17.83 20.51
CA GLU A 477 20.27 -17.67 20.78
C GLU A 477 20.85 -16.65 19.78
N ARG A 478 21.67 -15.74 20.30
CA ARG A 478 22.29 -14.64 19.54
C ARG A 478 23.45 -15.18 18.70
N THR A 479 23.13 -15.91 17.63
CA THR A 479 24.09 -16.66 16.82
C THR A 479 24.17 -16.20 15.36
N LEU A 480 23.26 -15.33 14.93
CA LEU A 480 23.14 -14.93 13.52
C LEU A 480 23.19 -13.42 13.36
N VAL A 481 23.92 -12.97 12.34
CA VAL A 481 24.00 -11.57 11.91
C VAL A 481 23.29 -11.37 10.57
N PHE A 482 22.56 -10.27 10.46
CA PHE A 482 22.00 -9.75 9.22
C PHE A 482 22.73 -8.48 8.83
N GLU A 483 23.11 -8.38 7.57
CA GLU A 483 23.37 -7.07 6.97
C GLU A 483 22.00 -6.48 6.61
N VAL A 484 21.67 -5.35 7.22
CA VAL A 484 20.37 -4.68 7.11
C VAL A 484 20.54 -3.43 6.27
N ALA A 485 19.76 -3.33 5.19
CA ALA A 485 19.61 -2.11 4.41
C ALA A 485 18.47 -1.27 4.96
N PHE A 486 18.67 0.04 5.10
CA PHE A 486 17.68 0.99 5.59
C PHE A 486 17.85 2.36 4.93
N ASP A 487 16.81 3.18 5.01
CA ASP A 487 16.79 4.47 4.31
C ASP A 487 17.31 5.60 5.22
N SER A 488 16.94 5.58 6.51
CA SER A 488 17.40 6.55 7.52
C SER A 488 17.24 6.00 8.95
N VAL A 489 17.85 6.65 9.93
CA VAL A 489 17.71 6.35 11.37
C VAL A 489 17.40 7.62 12.15
N HIS A 490 16.51 7.54 13.13
CA HIS A 490 16.06 8.68 13.93
C HIS A 490 16.10 8.40 15.42
N ALA A 491 16.22 9.44 16.24
CA ALA A 491 16.07 9.35 17.69
C ALA A 491 14.63 8.96 18.07
N SER A 492 14.49 8.06 19.04
CA SER A 492 13.20 7.52 19.46
C SER A 492 13.12 7.31 20.97
N LYS A 493 12.17 8.00 21.62
CA LYS A 493 11.82 7.79 23.03
C LYS A 493 11.05 6.49 23.30
N ARG A 494 10.58 5.80 22.25
CA ARG A 494 9.77 4.57 22.36
C ARG A 494 10.59 3.28 22.42
N HIS A 495 11.86 3.33 21.99
CA HIS A 495 12.70 2.14 21.85
C HIS A 495 13.84 2.20 22.86
N LYS A 496 14.19 1.04 23.44
CA LYS A 496 15.24 0.96 24.48
C LYS A 496 16.60 1.44 23.97
N SER A 497 16.92 1.20 22.70
CA SER A 497 18.14 1.70 22.04
C SER A 497 18.20 3.22 21.87
N GLY A 498 17.07 3.91 22.05
CA GLY A 498 16.93 5.33 21.71
C GLY A 498 16.82 5.60 20.21
N LEU A 499 16.69 4.56 19.37
CA LEU A 499 16.75 4.65 17.91
C LEU A 499 15.53 4.03 17.22
N ALA A 500 15.24 4.47 16.01
CA ALA A 500 14.27 3.86 15.10
C ALA A 500 14.77 3.91 13.65
N MET A 501 14.96 2.75 13.03
CA MET A 501 15.29 2.64 11.60
C MET A 501 14.05 2.79 10.72
N ARG A 502 14.21 3.47 9.58
CA ARG A 502 13.18 3.61 8.55
C ARG A 502 13.40 2.61 7.41
N PHE A 503 12.33 1.88 7.09
CA PHE A 503 12.28 0.84 6.05
C PHE A 503 13.43 -0.20 6.09
N PRO A 504 13.75 -0.77 7.26
CA PRO A 504 14.75 -1.82 7.33
C PRO A 504 14.30 -3.07 6.54
N ARG A 505 15.24 -3.61 5.77
CA ARG A 505 15.11 -4.87 5.04
C ARG A 505 16.42 -5.64 5.17
N ILE A 506 16.34 -6.96 5.19
CA ILE A 506 17.55 -7.78 5.16
C ILE A 506 18.21 -7.56 3.78
N HIS A 507 19.45 -7.10 3.74
CA HIS A 507 20.20 -7.02 2.49
C HIS A 507 20.83 -8.38 2.18
N ARG A 508 21.43 -8.98 3.22
CA ARG A 508 22.07 -10.28 3.16
C ARG A 508 22.09 -10.93 4.53
N ILE A 509 22.04 -12.25 4.56
CA ILE A 509 22.28 -13.02 5.78
C ILE A 509 23.78 -13.30 5.91
N ARG A 510 24.39 -12.85 7.01
CA ARG A 510 25.83 -12.94 7.24
C ARG A 510 26.17 -14.21 8.02
N TRP A 511 25.99 -15.36 7.35
CA TRP A 511 26.40 -16.66 7.88
C TRP A 511 27.90 -16.73 8.20
N ASP A 512 28.67 -15.86 7.55
CA ASP A 512 30.10 -15.69 7.69
C ASP A 512 30.54 -14.84 8.90
N LYS A 513 29.64 -14.01 9.48
CA LYS A 513 30.02 -12.99 10.45
C LYS A 513 29.73 -13.43 11.89
N PRO A 514 30.75 -13.49 12.77
CA PRO A 514 30.56 -13.70 14.19
C PRO A 514 29.73 -12.58 14.84
N VAL A 515 28.94 -12.92 15.85
CA VAL A 515 27.99 -11.99 16.49
C VAL A 515 28.68 -10.83 17.20
N HIS A 516 29.85 -11.05 17.81
CA HIS A 516 30.63 -9.99 18.46
C HIS A 516 31.19 -8.95 17.47
N GLU A 517 31.28 -9.27 16.18
CA GLU A 517 31.69 -8.32 15.13
C GLU A 517 30.52 -7.51 14.57
N ALA A 518 29.29 -7.76 15.01
CA ALA A 518 28.14 -6.95 14.61
C ALA A 518 28.30 -5.49 15.07
N ASP A 519 27.63 -4.58 14.36
CA ASP A 519 27.78 -3.16 14.60
C ASP A 519 27.23 -2.72 15.95
N ARG A 520 27.76 -1.58 16.41
CA ARG A 520 27.40 -0.94 17.67
C ARG A 520 26.38 0.17 17.47
N ILE A 521 25.66 0.51 18.52
CA ILE A 521 24.64 1.58 18.51
C ILE A 521 25.27 2.93 18.17
N GLU A 522 26.52 3.16 18.52
CA GLU A 522 27.28 4.37 18.17
C GLU A 522 27.38 4.55 16.66
N SER A 523 27.56 3.47 15.90
CA SER A 523 27.58 3.51 14.43
C SER A 523 26.27 4.08 13.89
N LEU A 524 25.12 3.68 14.46
CA LEU A 524 23.82 4.23 14.08
C LEU A 524 23.61 5.67 14.56
N ARG A 525 24.07 6.01 15.77
CA ARG A 525 23.97 7.39 16.26
C ARG A 525 24.77 8.35 15.38
N GLY A 526 25.93 7.94 14.89
CA GLY A 526 26.72 8.72 13.93
C GLY A 526 26.04 8.92 12.56
N LEU A 527 24.98 8.16 12.27
CA LEU A 527 24.16 8.32 11.06
C LEU A 527 22.92 9.19 11.30
N ILE A 528 22.58 9.54 12.55
CA ILE A 528 21.54 10.52 12.85
C ILE A 528 22.10 11.91 12.53
N LYS A 529 21.34 12.69 11.78
CA LYS A 529 21.64 14.11 11.56
C LYS A 529 20.91 14.96 12.60
N ASP A 530 21.56 16.04 13.02
CA ASP A 530 20.96 17.08 13.87
C ASP A 530 19.82 17.83 13.17
#